data_AF-A0A7D5P3A9-F1
#
_entry.id   AF-A0A7D5P3A9-F1
#
_cell.length_a   1.000
_cell.length_b   1.000
_cell.length_c   1.000
_cell.angle_alpha   90.00
_cell.angle_beta   90.00
_cell.angle_gamma   90.00
#
_symmetry.space_group_name_H-M   'P 1'
#
loop_
_entity.id
_entity.type
_entity.pdbx_description
1 polymer ?
#
loop_
_entity_poly.entity_id
_entity_poly.type
_entity_poly.pdbx_seq_one_letter_code
_entity_poly.pdbx_strand_id
1 'polypeptide(L)'
;MAGDWTASRFSGEFSADTKQNLRDLYSNRCAICRQRYESPFGHPETEAAHIHPAQHGGPDRETNGLLLCRRCHWGFDSGWLSLDGDRRIVVAGDETVSGYDYFNQFRDQSLLTPSTADLRPAERFIEVHRKLFGFEPIERGDRLTIGGLRSGELSLADGRRVCIEGAPDEALVVNCTVTAVGSEQVRCAHHRTLETRPATGPEIPDTPFDNTTEVSFDELSNRIQELKDDYVGVTQKWEWGRIFRKARIKSGLSYEEIAEKIDLEGASGLQIERSERVYEMFPEREFEEDGLSYSAIAELQRVFDSTDDIRVAYDCIIETGHPLTVKETRVWVEIMMADADVTREIVREEVETYEELRRGDPSESVRRILEVHAKYESAYEWE
;
A
#
# COMPACT_ATOMS: atom_id res chain seq x y z
N MET A 1 15.79 -27.70 -7.13
CA MET A 1 16.26 -27.58 -5.74
C MET A 1 15.55 -26.37 -5.16
N ALA A 2 14.61 -26.60 -4.26
CA ALA A 2 13.86 -25.54 -3.60
C ALA A 2 14.81 -24.88 -2.59
N GLY A 3 15.08 -23.58 -2.77
CA GLY A 3 15.88 -22.80 -1.83
C GLY A 3 15.20 -22.77 -0.47
N ASP A 4 15.99 -22.82 0.58
CA ASP A 4 15.56 -22.87 1.97
C ASP A 4 15.01 -21.49 2.38
N TRP A 5 13.69 -21.40 2.58
CA TRP A 5 12.93 -20.18 2.79
C TRP A 5 12.78 -19.89 4.29
N THR A 6 13.60 -19.00 4.84
CA THR A 6 13.42 -18.49 6.20
C THR A 6 13.45 -16.97 6.26
N ALA A 7 12.40 -16.34 5.73
CA ALA A 7 11.92 -15.02 6.15
C ALA A 7 10.55 -15.18 6.82
N SER A 8 10.58 -15.61 8.09
CA SER A 8 9.46 -16.15 8.89
C SER A 8 8.42 -15.12 9.38
N ARG A 9 8.14 -14.00 8.70
CA ARG A 9 7.18 -13.01 9.26
C ARG A 9 6.16 -12.37 8.33
N PHE A 10 6.23 -12.58 7.01
CA PHE A 10 5.10 -12.27 6.13
C PHE A 10 4.29 -13.54 5.94
N SER A 11 3.00 -13.53 6.29
CA SER A 11 2.11 -14.51 5.68
C SER A 11 2.20 -14.28 4.18
N GLY A 12 2.66 -15.26 3.41
CA GLY A 12 2.72 -15.15 1.95
C GLY A 12 1.35 -15.03 1.26
N GLU A 13 0.30 -14.78 2.05
CA GLU A 13 -1.09 -14.73 1.63
C GLU A 13 -1.72 -13.42 2.09
N PHE A 14 -2.64 -12.90 1.28
CA PHE A 14 -3.54 -11.80 1.66
C PHE A 14 -4.33 -12.12 2.95
N SER A 15 -4.69 -11.09 3.71
CA SER A 15 -5.64 -11.21 4.81
C SER A 15 -7.00 -11.75 4.34
N ALA A 16 -7.80 -12.26 5.28
CA ALA A 16 -9.14 -12.75 4.99
C ALA A 16 -10.03 -11.65 4.37
N ASP A 17 -9.91 -10.42 4.89
CA ASP A 17 -10.64 -9.24 4.39
C ASP A 17 -10.24 -8.92 2.94
N THR A 18 -8.95 -8.78 2.63
CA THR A 18 -8.53 -8.46 1.26
C THR A 18 -8.85 -9.60 0.28
N LYS A 19 -8.75 -10.86 0.70
CA LYS A 19 -9.21 -12.02 -0.10
C LYS A 19 -10.69 -11.90 -0.45
N GLN A 20 -11.54 -11.57 0.53
CA GLN A 20 -12.97 -11.43 0.30
C GLN A 20 -13.29 -10.20 -0.58
N ASN A 21 -12.61 -9.09 -0.34
CA ASN A 21 -12.73 -7.88 -1.13
C ASN A 21 -12.37 -8.10 -2.61
N LEU A 22 -11.29 -8.83 -2.89
CA LEU A 22 -10.93 -9.22 -4.26
C LEU A 22 -11.97 -10.13 -4.91
N ARG A 23 -12.59 -11.05 -4.14
CA ARG A 23 -13.72 -11.87 -4.63
C ARG A 23 -14.88 -11.00 -5.08
N ASP A 24 -15.23 -10.00 -4.28
CA ASP A 24 -16.34 -9.08 -4.55
C ASP A 24 -16.00 -8.15 -5.75
N LEU A 25 -14.82 -7.52 -5.75
CA LEU A 25 -14.34 -6.63 -6.81
C LEU A 25 -14.35 -7.26 -8.21
N TYR A 26 -14.00 -8.54 -8.28
CA TYR A 26 -13.96 -9.31 -9.52
C TYR A 26 -15.20 -10.20 -9.73
N SER A 27 -16.19 -10.13 -8.83
CA SER A 27 -17.41 -10.96 -8.88
C SER A 27 -17.11 -12.46 -9.05
N ASN A 28 -16.08 -12.95 -8.35
CA ASN A 28 -15.57 -14.32 -8.43
C ASN A 28 -15.06 -14.76 -9.82
N ARG A 29 -14.70 -13.82 -10.71
CA ARG A 29 -14.13 -14.11 -12.03
C ARG A 29 -12.61 -14.01 -12.00
N CYS A 30 -11.95 -14.91 -12.74
CA CYS A 30 -10.54 -14.73 -13.06
C CYS A 30 -10.36 -13.45 -13.88
N ALA A 31 -9.44 -12.59 -13.45
CA ALA A 31 -9.20 -11.29 -14.08
C ALA A 31 -8.63 -11.43 -15.51
N ILE A 32 -7.97 -12.56 -15.80
CA ILE A 32 -7.32 -12.85 -17.09
C ILE A 32 -8.27 -13.60 -18.01
N CYS A 33 -8.68 -14.82 -17.63
CA CYS A 33 -9.51 -15.66 -18.51
C CYS A 33 -11.02 -15.42 -18.39
N ARG A 34 -11.47 -14.57 -17.46
CA ARG A 34 -12.87 -14.16 -17.21
C ARG A 34 -13.83 -15.28 -16.78
N GLN A 35 -13.32 -16.49 -16.60
CA GLN A 35 -14.09 -17.64 -16.14
C GLN A 35 -14.50 -17.46 -14.67
N ARG A 36 -15.70 -17.93 -14.34
CA ARG A 36 -16.26 -17.98 -12.99
C ARG A 36 -16.69 -19.42 -12.74
N TYR A 37 -15.82 -20.20 -12.10
CA TYR A 37 -16.14 -21.55 -11.67
C TYR A 37 -16.35 -21.58 -10.16
N GLU A 38 -17.31 -22.39 -9.73
CA GLU A 38 -17.64 -22.61 -8.34
C GLU A 38 -17.83 -24.12 -8.09
N SER A 39 -17.46 -24.58 -6.91
CA SER A 39 -17.78 -25.94 -6.47
C SER A 39 -19.29 -26.06 -6.24
N PRO A 40 -19.84 -27.30 -6.17
CA PRO A 40 -21.24 -27.51 -5.79
C PRO A 40 -21.67 -26.90 -4.44
N PHE A 41 -20.71 -26.47 -3.61
CA PHE A 41 -20.92 -25.83 -2.31
C PHE A 41 -20.71 -24.31 -2.33
N GLY A 42 -20.55 -23.70 -3.52
CA GLY A 42 -20.41 -22.25 -3.67
C GLY A 42 -19.00 -21.71 -3.48
N HIS A 43 -17.99 -22.56 -3.29
CA HIS A 43 -16.59 -22.10 -3.23
C HIS A 43 -16.07 -21.78 -4.64
N PRO A 44 -15.70 -20.52 -4.93
CA PRO A 44 -15.12 -20.17 -6.23
C PRO A 44 -13.74 -20.82 -6.41
N GLU A 45 -13.40 -21.17 -7.64
CA GLU A 45 -12.09 -21.75 -7.99
C GLU A 45 -10.95 -20.72 -7.94
N THR A 46 -11.28 -19.43 -7.88
CA THR A 46 -10.31 -18.34 -7.92
C THR A 46 -9.61 -18.08 -6.59
N GLU A 47 -8.37 -17.62 -6.71
CA GLU A 47 -7.44 -17.26 -5.64
C GLU A 47 -6.99 -15.81 -5.81
N ALA A 48 -6.68 -15.15 -4.69
CA ALA A 48 -6.09 -13.82 -4.70
C ALA A 48 -4.57 -13.94 -4.97
N ALA A 49 -4.09 -13.23 -5.97
CA ALA A 49 -2.71 -13.21 -6.41
C ALA A 49 -2.13 -11.79 -6.26
N HIS A 50 -0.92 -11.70 -5.70
CA HIS A 50 -0.23 -10.43 -5.54
C HIS A 50 0.36 -9.98 -6.88
N ILE A 51 0.20 -8.70 -7.22
CA ILE A 51 0.88 -8.11 -8.37
C ILE A 51 2.34 -7.91 -8.02
N HIS A 52 2.61 -7.13 -6.98
CA HIS A 52 3.91 -7.04 -6.34
C HIS A 52 3.95 -8.11 -5.25
N PRO A 53 4.78 -9.17 -5.38
CA PRO A 53 4.70 -10.34 -4.50
C PRO A 53 4.95 -10.02 -3.02
N ALA A 54 4.19 -10.65 -2.12
CA ALA A 54 4.35 -10.48 -0.67
C ALA A 54 5.78 -10.79 -0.18
N GLN A 55 6.40 -11.84 -0.72
CA GLN A 55 7.80 -12.20 -0.42
C GLN A 55 8.82 -11.12 -0.82
N HIS A 56 8.40 -10.17 -1.67
CA HIS A 56 9.16 -9.01 -2.11
C HIS A 56 8.62 -7.72 -1.49
N GLY A 57 7.94 -7.78 -0.34
CA GLY A 57 7.40 -6.60 0.34
C GLY A 57 6.13 -6.03 -0.29
N GLY A 58 5.42 -6.83 -1.10
CA GLY A 58 4.10 -6.51 -1.60
C GLY A 58 3.11 -6.30 -0.47
N PRO A 59 2.44 -5.14 -0.38
CA PRO A 59 1.48 -4.89 0.69
C PRO A 59 0.15 -5.64 0.44
N ASP A 60 -0.50 -6.02 1.54
CA ASP A 60 -1.82 -6.65 1.58
C ASP A 60 -2.92 -5.62 1.29
N ARG A 61 -3.23 -5.41 0.02
CA ARG A 61 -4.32 -4.52 -0.42
C ARG A 61 -4.83 -4.84 -1.82
N GLU A 62 -6.07 -4.45 -2.09
CA GLU A 62 -6.80 -4.76 -3.33
C GLU A 62 -6.13 -4.18 -4.56
N THR A 63 -5.54 -2.98 -4.43
CA THR A 63 -4.77 -2.36 -5.52
C THR A 63 -3.49 -3.13 -5.86
N ASN A 64 -3.01 -4.00 -4.97
CA ASN A 64 -1.92 -4.94 -5.21
C ASN A 64 -2.43 -6.36 -5.57
N GLY A 65 -3.73 -6.53 -5.75
CA GLY A 65 -4.35 -7.84 -5.90
C GLY A 65 -5.01 -8.06 -7.25
N LEU A 66 -4.93 -9.30 -7.73
CA LEU A 66 -5.75 -9.83 -8.81
C LEU A 66 -6.51 -11.04 -8.29
N LEU A 67 -7.75 -11.23 -8.74
CA LEU A 67 -8.44 -12.51 -8.54
C LEU A 67 -8.22 -13.40 -9.76
N LEU A 68 -7.51 -14.53 -9.62
CA LEU A 68 -7.10 -15.39 -10.73
C LEU A 68 -7.55 -16.83 -10.52
N CYS A 69 -7.86 -17.56 -11.61
CA CYS A 69 -7.96 -19.02 -11.52
C CYS A 69 -6.58 -19.63 -11.28
N ARG A 70 -6.49 -20.85 -10.73
CA ARG A 70 -5.20 -21.46 -10.33
C ARG A 70 -4.15 -21.49 -11.44
N ARG A 71 -4.60 -21.67 -12.69
CA ARG A 71 -3.70 -21.73 -13.85
C ARG A 71 -3.19 -20.36 -14.26
N CYS A 72 -4.05 -19.34 -14.24
CA CYS A 72 -3.64 -17.97 -14.51
C CYS A 72 -2.79 -17.42 -13.36
N HIS A 73 -3.11 -17.78 -12.12
CA HIS A 73 -2.32 -17.48 -10.92
C HIS A 73 -0.90 -18.03 -11.07
N TRP A 74 -0.76 -19.33 -11.34
CA TRP A 74 0.55 -19.93 -11.60
C TRP A 74 1.28 -19.26 -12.77
N GLY A 75 0.58 -18.94 -13.87
CA GLY A 75 1.18 -18.24 -15.01
C GLY A 75 1.69 -16.84 -14.66
N PHE A 76 0.99 -16.12 -13.80
CA PHE A 76 1.42 -14.80 -13.32
C PHE A 76 2.66 -14.94 -12.43
N ASP A 77 2.59 -15.77 -11.39
CA ASP A 77 3.66 -15.98 -10.40
C ASP A 77 4.92 -16.67 -10.94
N SER A 78 4.83 -17.31 -12.12
CA SER A 78 5.99 -17.92 -12.79
C SER A 78 6.56 -17.06 -13.92
N GLY A 79 6.03 -15.86 -14.14
CA GLY A 79 6.52 -14.93 -15.15
C GLY A 79 6.04 -15.22 -16.58
N TRP A 80 5.00 -16.04 -16.78
CA TRP A 80 4.35 -16.18 -18.09
C TRP A 80 3.48 -14.98 -18.44
N LEU A 81 2.85 -14.38 -17.44
CA LEU A 81 1.88 -13.30 -17.59
C LEU A 81 2.35 -12.06 -16.81
N SER A 82 2.11 -10.90 -17.38
CA SER A 82 2.21 -9.61 -16.70
C SER A 82 1.16 -8.64 -17.26
N LEU A 83 1.23 -7.37 -16.86
CA LEU A 83 0.38 -6.30 -17.33
C LEU A 83 1.24 -5.15 -17.89
N ASP A 84 0.71 -4.36 -18.81
CA ASP A 84 1.27 -3.06 -19.19
C ASP A 84 0.59 -1.89 -18.45
N GLY A 85 1.03 -0.66 -18.71
CA GLY A 85 0.45 0.54 -18.07
C GLY A 85 -1.05 0.74 -18.38
N ASP A 86 -1.52 0.22 -19.51
CA ASP A 86 -2.94 0.20 -19.88
C ASP A 86 -3.70 -1.01 -19.28
N ARG A 87 -3.04 -1.82 -18.44
CA ARG A 87 -3.52 -3.08 -17.86
C ARG A 87 -3.95 -4.09 -18.92
N ARG A 88 -3.25 -4.13 -20.06
CA ARG A 88 -3.37 -5.22 -21.03
C ARG A 88 -2.41 -6.34 -20.66
N ILE A 89 -2.81 -7.55 -20.98
CA ILE A 89 -2.07 -8.76 -20.64
C ILE A 89 -0.85 -8.89 -21.54
N VAL A 90 0.33 -8.95 -20.92
CA VAL A 90 1.61 -9.20 -21.57
C VAL A 90 2.00 -10.66 -21.32
N VAL A 91 2.50 -11.34 -22.35
CA VAL A 91 2.91 -12.74 -22.28
C VAL A 91 4.39 -12.88 -22.60
N ALA A 92 5.13 -13.64 -21.80
CA ALA A 92 6.54 -13.91 -22.02
C ALA A 92 6.80 -14.55 -23.39
N GLY A 93 7.89 -14.16 -24.05
CA GLY A 93 8.17 -14.46 -25.45
C GLY A 93 9.00 -15.72 -25.70
N ASP A 94 8.60 -16.87 -25.17
CA ASP A 94 9.29 -18.15 -25.42
C ASP A 94 8.34 -19.22 -25.97
N GLU A 95 8.22 -19.26 -27.31
CA GLU A 95 7.41 -20.25 -28.05
C GLU A 95 7.92 -21.69 -27.90
N THR A 96 9.14 -21.88 -27.42
CA THR A 96 9.76 -23.21 -27.31
C THR A 96 9.36 -23.93 -26.03
N VAL A 97 8.86 -23.20 -25.03
CA VAL A 97 8.50 -23.76 -23.72
C VAL A 97 7.06 -24.24 -23.71
N SER A 98 6.86 -25.49 -23.28
CA SER A 98 5.54 -26.12 -23.14
C SER A 98 4.64 -25.30 -22.20
N GLY A 99 3.55 -24.75 -22.74
CA GLY A 99 2.62 -23.88 -22.03
C GLY A 99 2.41 -22.53 -22.69
N TYR A 100 3.33 -22.11 -23.59
CA TYR A 100 3.24 -20.85 -24.32
C TYR A 100 1.87 -20.63 -24.97
N ASP A 101 1.39 -21.60 -25.77
CA ASP A 101 0.12 -21.46 -26.49
C ASP A 101 -1.07 -21.18 -25.58
N TYR A 102 -1.08 -21.76 -24.37
CA TYR A 102 -2.16 -21.53 -23.41
C TYR A 102 -2.17 -20.08 -22.91
N PHE A 103 -1.01 -19.47 -22.67
CA PHE A 103 -0.96 -18.08 -22.18
C PHE A 103 -1.04 -17.07 -23.31
N ASN A 104 -0.43 -17.36 -24.45
CA ASN A 104 -0.37 -16.48 -25.60
C ASN A 104 -1.76 -16.12 -26.15
N GLN A 105 -2.77 -16.98 -25.95
CA GLN A 105 -4.15 -16.66 -26.31
C GLN A 105 -4.70 -15.40 -25.61
N PHE A 106 -4.13 -15.01 -24.46
CA PHE A 106 -4.55 -13.85 -23.68
C PHE A 106 -3.78 -12.57 -24.01
N ARG A 107 -2.74 -12.65 -24.85
CA ARG A 107 -1.90 -11.50 -25.21
C ARG A 107 -2.74 -10.31 -25.72
N ASP A 108 -2.37 -9.12 -25.29
CA ASP A 108 -2.97 -7.82 -25.66
C ASP A 108 -4.44 -7.65 -25.25
N GLN A 109 -5.05 -8.66 -24.63
CA GLN A 109 -6.40 -8.54 -24.08
C GLN A 109 -6.38 -7.64 -22.85
N SER A 110 -7.42 -6.81 -22.69
CA SER A 110 -7.60 -6.04 -21.47
C SER A 110 -7.93 -6.95 -20.29
N LEU A 111 -7.25 -6.70 -19.17
CA LEU A 111 -7.62 -7.26 -17.87
C LEU A 111 -9.09 -6.96 -17.56
N LEU A 112 -9.78 -7.89 -16.90
CA LEU A 112 -11.08 -7.59 -16.32
C LEU A 112 -10.95 -6.45 -15.32
N THR A 113 -11.68 -5.37 -15.55
CA THR A 113 -11.69 -4.20 -14.68
C THR A 113 -12.53 -4.48 -13.43
N PRO A 114 -12.02 -4.23 -12.22
CA PRO A 114 -12.81 -4.18 -11.00
C PRO A 114 -14.05 -3.27 -11.10
N SER A 115 -15.08 -3.61 -10.32
CA SER A 115 -16.32 -2.80 -10.21
C SER A 115 -16.06 -1.37 -9.73
N THR A 116 -15.00 -1.16 -8.96
CA THR A 116 -14.63 0.12 -8.33
C THR A 116 -13.33 0.64 -8.96
N ALA A 117 -13.37 1.81 -9.61
CA ALA A 117 -12.34 2.23 -10.57
C ALA A 117 -10.99 2.66 -9.94
N ASP A 118 -11.00 3.17 -8.73
CA ASP A 118 -9.82 3.55 -7.95
C ASP A 118 -9.20 2.38 -7.18
N LEU A 119 -9.91 1.24 -7.08
CA LEU A 119 -9.39 -0.02 -6.53
C LEU A 119 -8.81 -0.94 -7.60
N ARG A 120 -8.57 -0.43 -8.81
CA ARG A 120 -7.90 -1.20 -9.87
C ARG A 120 -6.42 -1.42 -9.53
N PRO A 121 -5.77 -2.46 -10.08
CA PRO A 121 -4.32 -2.70 -9.98
C PRO A 121 -3.48 -1.41 -10.06
N ALA A 122 -2.73 -1.04 -9.03
CA ALA A 122 -1.95 0.20 -9.10
C ALA A 122 -0.79 0.04 -10.09
N GLU A 123 -0.53 1.08 -10.89
CA GLU A 123 0.52 1.08 -11.92
C GLU A 123 1.90 0.76 -11.32
N ARG A 124 2.23 1.37 -10.17
CA ARG A 124 3.47 1.09 -9.44
C ARG A 124 3.74 -0.39 -9.16
N PHE A 125 2.70 -1.19 -8.92
CA PHE A 125 2.87 -2.63 -8.69
C PHE A 125 3.08 -3.40 -9.99
N ILE A 126 2.42 -2.97 -11.05
CA ILE A 126 2.61 -3.53 -12.39
C ILE A 126 4.06 -3.27 -12.82
N GLU A 127 4.57 -2.07 -12.63
CA GLU A 127 5.97 -1.70 -12.91
C GLU A 127 6.96 -2.59 -12.13
N VAL A 128 6.74 -2.73 -10.81
CA VAL A 128 7.57 -3.60 -9.96
C VAL A 128 7.51 -5.04 -10.45
N HIS A 129 6.34 -5.59 -10.76
CA HIS A 129 6.21 -6.93 -11.30
C HIS A 129 6.97 -7.09 -12.63
N ARG A 130 6.79 -6.19 -13.60
CA ARG A 130 7.46 -6.26 -14.90
C ARG A 130 8.97 -6.33 -14.75
N LYS A 131 9.51 -5.56 -13.80
CA LYS A 131 10.94 -5.54 -13.48
C LYS A 131 11.40 -6.76 -12.69
N LEU A 132 10.63 -7.30 -11.75
CA LEU A 132 10.99 -8.49 -10.99
C LEU A 132 10.98 -9.79 -11.83
N PHE A 133 10.12 -9.84 -12.84
CA PHE A 133 9.93 -11.03 -13.69
C PHE A 133 10.57 -10.93 -15.08
N GLY A 134 11.37 -9.89 -15.34
CA GLY A 134 12.18 -9.77 -16.56
C GLY A 134 11.40 -9.37 -17.82
N PHE A 135 10.18 -8.83 -17.68
CA PHE A 135 9.45 -8.21 -18.79
C PHE A 135 10.05 -6.87 -19.20
N GLU A 136 10.70 -6.19 -18.26
CA GLU A 136 11.43 -4.95 -18.48
C GLU A 136 12.80 -4.99 -17.80
N PRO A 137 13.79 -4.27 -18.36
CA PRO A 137 15.07 -4.11 -17.70
C PRO A 137 14.89 -3.35 -16.38
N ILE A 138 15.74 -3.71 -15.43
CA ILE A 138 15.99 -2.86 -14.26
C ILE A 138 17.06 -1.85 -14.69
N GLU A 139 16.78 -0.57 -14.50
CA GLU A 139 17.62 0.55 -14.88
C GLU A 139 18.11 1.30 -13.63
N ARG A 140 19.25 1.99 -13.76
CA ARG A 140 19.77 2.84 -12.68
C ARG A 140 18.78 3.97 -12.40
N GLY A 141 18.46 4.18 -11.13
CA GLY A 141 17.47 5.16 -10.68
C GLY A 141 16.05 4.61 -10.53
N ASP A 142 15.78 3.37 -10.96
CA ASP A 142 14.51 2.72 -10.65
C ASP A 142 14.28 2.66 -9.14
N ARG A 143 13.03 2.92 -8.73
CA ARG A 143 12.56 2.72 -7.36
C ARG A 143 11.80 1.40 -7.29
N LEU A 144 12.41 0.40 -6.66
CA LEU A 144 11.84 -0.95 -6.56
C LEU A 144 11.65 -1.32 -5.10
N THR A 145 10.44 -1.72 -4.72
CA THR A 145 10.25 -2.40 -3.44
C THR A 145 10.57 -3.88 -3.62
N ILE A 146 11.68 -4.31 -3.04
CA ILE A 146 12.09 -5.70 -2.96
C ILE A 146 12.22 -6.07 -1.47
N GLY A 147 11.10 -5.99 -0.76
CA GLY A 147 10.99 -6.29 0.67
C GLY A 147 11.13 -7.77 1.01
N GLY A 148 11.20 -8.07 2.31
CA GLY A 148 11.53 -9.42 2.81
C GLY A 148 13.01 -9.77 2.79
N LEU A 149 13.88 -8.85 2.36
CA LEU A 149 15.31 -9.09 2.21
C LEU A 149 16.10 -8.47 3.37
N ARG A 150 16.82 -9.33 4.10
CA ARG A 150 17.99 -8.89 4.87
C ARG A 150 19.09 -8.49 3.88
N SER A 151 20.05 -7.66 4.29
CA SER A 151 21.21 -7.36 3.45
C SER A 151 21.85 -8.64 2.90
N GLY A 152 22.07 -8.71 1.58
CA GLY A 152 22.55 -9.94 0.93
C GLY A 152 22.32 -10.04 -0.57
N GLU A 153 22.59 -11.23 -1.13
CA GLU A 153 22.29 -11.59 -2.51
C GLU A 153 20.95 -12.35 -2.60
N LEU A 154 20.05 -11.94 -3.50
CA LEU A 154 18.80 -12.62 -3.85
C LEU A 154 18.80 -12.98 -5.35
N SER A 155 18.16 -14.09 -5.73
CA SER A 155 17.76 -14.33 -7.13
C SER A 155 16.32 -13.88 -7.41
N LEU A 156 16.12 -13.08 -8.45
CA LEU A 156 14.80 -12.75 -9.01
C LEU A 156 14.19 -13.96 -9.72
N ALA A 157 12.90 -13.85 -10.05
CA ALA A 157 12.15 -14.90 -10.74
C ALA A 157 12.74 -15.25 -12.13
N ASP A 158 13.37 -14.28 -12.78
CA ASP A 158 14.05 -14.46 -14.08
C ASP A 158 15.52 -14.90 -13.95
N GLY A 159 15.99 -15.16 -12.73
CA GLY A 159 17.34 -15.65 -12.45
C GLY A 159 18.42 -14.58 -12.25
N ARG A 160 18.13 -13.29 -12.46
CA ARG A 160 19.07 -12.20 -12.13
C ARG A 160 19.33 -12.17 -10.61
N ARG A 161 20.55 -11.84 -10.21
CA ARG A 161 20.90 -11.63 -8.80
C ARG A 161 20.80 -10.16 -8.42
N VAL A 162 20.16 -9.85 -7.30
CA VAL A 162 20.15 -8.51 -6.70
C VAL A 162 21.01 -8.54 -5.46
N CYS A 163 21.99 -7.65 -5.39
CA CYS A 163 22.81 -7.41 -4.22
C CYS A 163 22.35 -6.12 -3.56
N ILE A 164 22.03 -6.24 -2.28
CA ILE A 164 21.51 -5.18 -1.44
C ILE A 164 22.63 -4.67 -0.55
N GLU A 165 22.89 -3.38 -0.59
CA GLU A 165 23.89 -2.72 0.27
C GLU A 165 23.17 -1.79 1.27
N GLY A 166 23.56 -1.83 2.55
CA GLY A 166 23.20 -0.81 3.55
C GLY A 166 21.97 -1.04 4.45
N ALA A 167 21.22 -2.14 4.31
CA ALA A 167 20.04 -2.39 5.17
C ALA A 167 20.39 -3.20 6.45
N PRO A 168 19.99 -2.76 7.67
CA PRO A 168 20.12 -3.61 8.85
C PRO A 168 19.20 -4.84 8.74
N ASP A 169 19.57 -5.96 9.37
CA ASP A 169 18.88 -7.27 9.29
C ASP A 169 17.40 -7.26 9.76
N GLU A 170 16.95 -6.17 10.38
CA GLU A 170 15.65 -6.03 11.04
C GLU A 170 14.68 -5.07 10.32
N ALA A 171 15.12 -4.37 9.26
CA ALA A 171 14.26 -3.45 8.52
C ALA A 171 13.47 -4.14 7.42
N LEU A 172 12.19 -3.78 7.29
CA LEU A 172 11.49 -3.95 6.03
C LEU A 172 12.21 -3.11 4.99
N VAL A 173 12.64 -3.74 3.91
CA VAL A 173 13.20 -3.04 2.76
C VAL A 173 12.02 -2.60 1.89
N VAL A 174 11.75 -1.30 1.80
CA VAL A 174 10.86 -0.77 0.77
C VAL A 174 11.52 0.38 0.03
N ASN A 175 11.13 0.57 -1.23
CA ASN A 175 11.63 1.65 -2.07
C ASN A 175 13.16 1.65 -2.27
N CYS A 176 13.76 0.52 -2.65
CA CYS A 176 15.16 0.52 -3.07
C CYS A 176 15.38 1.42 -4.29
N THR A 177 16.44 2.24 -4.25
CA THR A 177 16.95 2.93 -5.45
C THR A 177 18.05 2.09 -6.10
N VAL A 178 17.90 1.75 -7.38
CA VAL A 178 18.91 1.00 -8.12
C VAL A 178 20.13 1.87 -8.40
N THR A 179 21.28 1.49 -7.84
CA THR A 179 22.52 2.27 -7.92
C THR A 179 23.44 1.83 -9.05
N ALA A 180 23.42 0.54 -9.42
CA ALA A 180 24.15 -0.01 -10.55
C ALA A 180 23.48 -1.25 -11.15
N VAL A 181 23.66 -1.45 -12.46
CA VAL A 181 23.10 -2.58 -13.22
C VAL A 181 24.22 -3.27 -14.00
N GLY A 182 24.34 -4.59 -13.85
CA GLY A 182 25.23 -5.46 -14.61
C GLY A 182 24.43 -6.55 -15.36
N SER A 183 25.14 -7.43 -16.07
CA SER A 183 24.50 -8.46 -16.93
C SER A 183 23.67 -9.49 -16.15
N GLU A 184 24.05 -9.79 -14.91
CA GLU A 184 23.36 -10.73 -14.02
C GLU A 184 23.25 -10.22 -12.58
N GLN A 185 23.72 -9.00 -12.32
CA GLN A 185 23.78 -8.43 -10.98
C GLN A 185 23.18 -7.02 -10.98
N VAL A 186 22.24 -6.76 -10.07
CA VAL A 186 21.73 -5.42 -9.77
C VAL A 186 22.22 -5.02 -8.39
N ARG A 187 22.72 -3.79 -8.23
CA ARG A 187 23.03 -3.19 -6.93
C ARG A 187 22.07 -2.08 -6.62
N CYS A 188 21.73 -1.97 -5.35
CA CYS A 188 20.55 -1.27 -4.92
C CYS A 188 20.80 -0.74 -3.49
N ALA A 189 20.50 0.55 -3.28
CA ALA A 189 20.59 1.23 -1.99
C ALA A 189 19.19 1.33 -1.40
N HIS A 190 19.08 1.00 -0.11
CA HIS A 190 17.78 0.85 0.55
C HIS A 190 17.42 2.06 1.37
N HIS A 191 16.17 2.49 1.23
CA HIS A 191 15.53 3.35 2.21
C HIS A 191 15.02 2.49 3.36
N ARG A 192 15.34 2.88 4.59
CA ARG A 192 14.92 2.16 5.78
C ARG A 192 13.42 2.41 5.98
N THR A 193 12.58 1.43 5.64
CA THR A 193 11.27 1.36 6.28
C THR A 193 11.50 0.89 7.70
N LEU A 194 10.84 1.57 8.62
CA LEU A 194 11.01 1.34 10.04
C LEU A 194 10.55 -0.07 10.39
N GLU A 195 11.00 -0.56 11.54
CA GLU A 195 10.69 -1.91 11.99
C GLU A 195 9.18 -2.16 11.89
N THR A 196 8.80 -3.34 11.38
CA THR A 196 7.40 -3.78 11.35
C THR A 196 6.85 -3.71 12.76
N ARG A 197 5.85 -2.86 12.97
CA ARG A 197 5.17 -2.80 14.25
C ARG A 197 4.41 -4.11 14.46
N PRO A 198 4.55 -4.74 15.63
CA PRO A 198 3.67 -5.86 15.96
C PRO A 198 2.23 -5.39 15.94
N ALA A 199 1.29 -6.24 15.53
CA ALA A 199 -0.14 -5.94 15.61
C ALA A 199 -0.52 -5.55 17.05
N THR A 200 -0.75 -4.26 17.28
CA THR A 200 -1.13 -3.72 18.59
C THR A 200 -2.62 -3.50 18.62
N GLY A 201 -3.37 -4.52 19.00
CA GLY A 201 -4.79 -4.36 19.29
C GLY A 201 -5.45 -5.64 19.81
N PRO A 202 -6.53 -5.52 20.60
CA PRO A 202 -7.41 -6.67 20.82
C PRO A 202 -7.89 -7.17 19.45
N GLU A 203 -7.94 -8.49 19.25
CA GLU A 203 -8.68 -9.11 18.13
C GLU A 203 -10.11 -8.56 18.19
N ILE A 204 -10.42 -7.60 17.31
CA ILE A 204 -11.81 -7.23 17.08
C ILE A 204 -12.40 -8.45 16.38
N PRO A 205 -13.46 -9.07 16.92
CA PRO A 205 -14.10 -10.20 16.25
C PRO A 205 -14.40 -9.81 14.82
N ASP A 206 -14.13 -10.71 13.85
CA ASP A 206 -14.61 -10.58 12.48
C ASP A 206 -16.10 -10.17 12.53
N THR A 207 -16.36 -8.90 12.26
CA THR A 207 -17.71 -8.35 12.45
C THR A 207 -18.62 -8.87 11.35
N PRO A 208 -19.90 -9.11 11.67
CA PRO A 208 -20.85 -9.89 10.89
C PRO A 208 -21.43 -9.11 9.70
N PHE A 209 -20.60 -8.40 8.94
CA PHE A 209 -20.91 -8.26 7.52
C PHE A 209 -20.65 -9.62 6.89
N ASP A 210 -21.59 -10.52 7.19
CA ASP A 210 -21.76 -11.86 6.69
C ASP A 210 -21.63 -11.85 5.16
N ASN A 211 -21.60 -13.03 4.55
CA ASN A 211 -21.61 -13.21 3.11
C ASN A 211 -22.92 -12.73 2.44
N THR A 212 -23.58 -11.71 3.02
CA THR A 212 -24.75 -11.04 2.47
C THR A 212 -24.39 -10.38 1.14
N THR A 213 -25.25 -10.61 0.16
CA THR A 213 -25.03 -10.22 -1.23
C THR A 213 -25.13 -8.70 -1.46
N GLU A 214 -25.79 -7.96 -0.55
CA GLU A 214 -26.05 -6.52 -0.70
C GLU A 214 -25.72 -5.74 0.58
N VAL A 215 -25.26 -4.50 0.41
CA VAL A 215 -25.01 -3.54 1.49
C VAL A 215 -26.28 -2.75 1.72
N SER A 216 -26.90 -2.90 2.90
CA SER A 216 -27.98 -2.02 3.33
C SER A 216 -27.38 -0.71 3.86
N PHE A 217 -27.72 0.41 3.22
CA PHE A 217 -27.24 1.73 3.65
C PHE A 217 -27.84 2.16 4.99
N ASP A 218 -29.05 1.70 5.34
CA ASP A 218 -29.64 1.93 6.65
C ASP A 218 -28.87 1.20 7.76
N GLU A 219 -28.48 -0.06 7.51
CA GLU A 219 -27.65 -0.84 8.45
C GLU A 219 -26.25 -0.23 8.57
N LEU A 220 -25.68 0.22 7.45
CA LEU A 220 -24.42 0.95 7.42
C LEU A 220 -24.48 2.21 8.29
N SER A 221 -25.51 3.05 8.12
CA SER A 221 -25.70 4.27 8.92
C SER A 221 -25.82 3.98 10.41
N ASN A 222 -26.65 3.00 10.78
CA ASN A 222 -26.80 2.57 12.19
C ASN A 222 -25.45 2.11 12.76
N ARG A 223 -24.68 1.34 12.00
CA ARG A 223 -23.38 0.82 12.46
C ARG A 223 -22.34 1.93 12.64
N ILE A 224 -22.27 2.87 11.71
CA ILE A 224 -21.37 4.03 11.82
C ILE A 224 -21.76 4.88 13.03
N GLN A 225 -23.05 5.01 13.33
CA GLN A 225 -23.52 5.72 14.52
C GLN A 225 -23.12 5.00 15.82
N GLU A 226 -23.26 3.67 15.90
CA GLU A 226 -22.75 2.89 17.05
C GLU A 226 -21.24 3.08 17.26
N LEU A 227 -20.46 3.04 16.17
CA LEU A 227 -19.01 3.27 16.24
C LEU A 227 -18.63 4.69 16.72
N LYS A 228 -19.48 5.69 16.47
CA LYS A 228 -19.27 7.04 17.02
C LYS A 228 -19.35 7.05 18.53
N ASP A 229 -20.19 6.19 19.09
CA ASP A 229 -20.45 6.11 20.53
C ASP A 229 -19.39 5.23 21.23
N ASP A 230 -18.92 4.17 20.56
CA ASP A 230 -18.00 3.18 21.13
C ASP A 230 -16.51 3.52 21.00
N TYR A 231 -16.12 4.27 19.97
CA TYR A 231 -14.72 4.55 19.65
C TYR A 231 -14.45 6.03 19.42
N VAL A 232 -13.21 6.46 19.64
CA VAL A 232 -12.74 7.83 19.36
C VAL A 232 -11.39 7.82 18.63
N GLY A 233 -10.99 8.96 18.08
CA GLY A 233 -9.65 9.15 17.51
C GLY A 233 -9.38 8.30 16.26
N VAL A 234 -8.13 7.79 16.16
CA VAL A 234 -7.68 7.00 15.00
C VAL A 234 -8.45 5.68 14.90
N THR A 235 -8.69 5.00 16.02
CA THR A 235 -9.43 3.73 16.05
C THR A 235 -10.83 3.88 15.44
N GLN A 236 -11.56 4.94 15.79
CA GLN A 236 -12.87 5.21 15.19
C GLN A 236 -12.78 5.37 13.67
N LYS A 237 -11.80 6.15 13.20
CA LYS A 237 -11.62 6.44 11.77
C LYS A 237 -11.10 5.25 10.98
N TRP A 238 -10.31 4.40 11.61
CA TRP A 238 -9.91 3.12 11.05
C TRP A 238 -11.12 2.20 10.85
N GLU A 239 -12.00 2.08 11.85
CA GLU A 239 -13.24 1.28 11.73
C GLU A 239 -14.18 1.82 10.65
N TRP A 240 -14.33 3.15 10.58
CA TRP A 240 -15.05 3.80 9.49
C TRP A 240 -14.46 3.40 8.13
N GLY A 241 -13.14 3.52 7.99
CA GLY A 241 -12.45 3.17 6.76
C GLY A 241 -12.70 1.74 6.32
N ARG A 242 -12.56 0.78 7.24
CA ARG A 242 -12.82 -0.64 6.99
C ARG A 242 -14.23 -0.89 6.48
N ILE A 243 -15.23 -0.32 7.14
CA ILE A 243 -16.64 -0.51 6.79
C ILE A 243 -16.99 0.19 5.47
N PHE A 244 -16.57 1.44 5.29
CA PHE A 244 -16.87 2.18 4.07
C PHE A 244 -16.18 1.58 2.85
N ARG A 245 -14.94 1.10 2.99
CA ARG A 245 -14.25 0.38 1.93
C ARG A 245 -15.04 -0.84 1.47
N LYS A 246 -15.54 -1.64 2.41
CA LYS A 246 -16.40 -2.79 2.10
C LYS A 246 -17.69 -2.37 1.40
N ALA A 247 -18.30 -1.27 1.85
CA ALA A 247 -19.49 -0.71 1.21
C ALA A 247 -19.21 -0.28 -0.24
N ARG A 248 -18.08 0.40 -0.51
CA ARG A 248 -17.65 0.80 -1.85
C ARG A 248 -17.43 -0.39 -2.76
N ILE A 249 -16.68 -1.39 -2.30
CA ILE A 249 -16.35 -2.59 -3.07
C ILE A 249 -17.61 -3.32 -3.53
N LYS A 250 -18.56 -3.52 -2.62
CA LYS A 250 -19.81 -4.23 -2.91
C LYS A 250 -20.78 -3.41 -3.76
N SER A 251 -20.88 -2.10 -3.51
CA SER A 251 -21.86 -1.24 -4.19
C SER A 251 -21.36 -0.65 -5.52
N GLY A 252 -20.03 -0.54 -5.70
CA GLY A 252 -19.39 0.15 -6.82
C GLY A 252 -19.51 1.67 -6.78
N LEU A 253 -19.97 2.24 -5.66
CA LEU A 253 -20.26 3.67 -5.53
C LEU A 253 -19.03 4.51 -5.16
N SER A 254 -19.06 5.79 -5.53
CA SER A 254 -18.08 6.79 -5.10
C SER A 254 -18.25 7.15 -3.62
N TYR A 255 -17.25 7.84 -3.06
CA TYR A 255 -17.32 8.35 -1.69
C TYR A 255 -18.51 9.30 -1.49
N GLU A 256 -18.78 10.17 -2.47
CA GLU A 256 -19.89 11.12 -2.46
C GLU A 256 -21.23 10.41 -2.50
N GLU A 257 -21.38 9.42 -3.39
CA GLU A 257 -22.62 8.64 -3.51
C GLU A 257 -22.92 7.85 -2.23
N ILE A 258 -21.91 7.31 -1.55
CA ILE A 258 -22.10 6.68 -0.24
C ILE A 258 -22.50 7.70 0.81
N ALA A 259 -21.81 8.85 0.88
CA ALA A 259 -22.11 9.91 1.83
C ALA A 259 -23.56 10.41 1.70
N GLU A 260 -24.04 10.58 0.46
CA GLU A 260 -25.43 10.96 0.18
C GLU A 260 -26.44 9.89 0.61
N LYS A 261 -26.10 8.60 0.43
CA LYS A 261 -27.01 7.50 0.79
C LYS A 261 -27.12 7.26 2.29
N ILE A 262 -26.02 7.41 3.03
CA ILE A 262 -26.03 7.21 4.49
C ILE A 262 -26.67 8.41 5.22
N ASP A 263 -26.60 9.60 4.63
CA ASP A 263 -27.13 10.87 5.16
C ASP A 263 -26.78 11.10 6.64
N LEU A 264 -25.53 10.82 7.00
CA LEU A 264 -25.06 10.87 8.38
C LEU A 264 -24.20 12.13 8.61
N GLU A 265 -24.56 12.93 9.61
CA GLU A 265 -23.81 14.13 9.98
C GLU A 265 -22.33 13.79 10.26
N GLY A 266 -21.41 14.53 9.62
CA GLY A 266 -19.97 14.33 9.78
C GLY A 266 -19.36 13.20 8.92
N ALA A 267 -20.15 12.52 8.09
CA ALA A 267 -19.68 11.49 7.16
C ALA A 267 -19.74 11.96 5.68
N SER A 268 -19.18 13.14 5.39
CA SER A 268 -19.01 13.63 4.01
C SER A 268 -18.10 12.72 3.18
N GLY A 269 -18.18 12.76 1.84
CA GLY A 269 -17.30 11.99 0.94
C GLY A 269 -15.81 12.07 1.30
N LEU A 270 -15.28 13.28 1.58
CA LEU A 270 -13.90 13.48 2.03
C LEU A 270 -13.57 12.78 3.36
N GLN A 271 -14.52 12.71 4.29
CA GLN A 271 -14.32 11.99 5.57
C GLN A 271 -14.31 10.49 5.37
N ILE A 272 -15.14 10.00 4.44
CA ILE A 272 -15.15 8.58 4.05
C ILE A 272 -13.82 8.22 3.42
N GLU A 273 -13.37 8.98 2.42
CA GLU A 273 -12.08 8.80 1.74
C GLU A 273 -10.92 8.80 2.75
N ARG A 274 -10.83 9.82 3.62
CA ARG A 274 -9.75 9.91 4.62
C ARG A 274 -9.77 8.74 5.60
N SER A 275 -10.95 8.28 5.99
CA SER A 275 -11.10 7.13 6.89
C SER A 275 -10.64 5.85 6.18
N GLU A 276 -11.03 5.64 4.92
CA GLU A 276 -10.55 4.51 4.10
C GLU A 276 -9.03 4.53 3.95
N ARG A 277 -8.43 5.70 3.70
CA ARG A 277 -6.98 5.86 3.66
C ARG A 277 -6.31 5.56 5.00
N VAL A 278 -6.94 5.83 6.15
CA VAL A 278 -6.42 5.39 7.47
C VAL A 278 -6.44 3.87 7.59
N TYR A 279 -7.51 3.21 7.12
CA TYR A 279 -7.56 1.74 7.08
C TYR A 279 -6.47 1.16 6.17
N GLU A 280 -6.27 1.74 4.98
CA GLU A 280 -5.20 1.36 4.05
C GLU A 280 -3.79 1.54 4.62
N MET A 281 -3.57 2.57 5.44
CA MET A 281 -2.29 2.75 6.12
C MET A 281 -2.01 1.61 7.09
N PHE A 282 -3.04 1.02 7.71
CA PHE A 282 -2.88 0.08 8.81
C PHE A 282 -3.84 -1.11 8.68
N PRO A 283 -3.79 -1.92 7.60
CA PRO A 283 -4.76 -3.00 7.38
C PRO A 283 -4.78 -4.00 8.55
N GLU A 284 -3.63 -4.23 9.19
CA GLU A 284 -3.47 -5.11 10.36
C GLU A 284 -3.52 -4.37 11.71
N ARG A 285 -4.01 -3.12 11.70
CA ARG A 285 -4.14 -2.26 12.91
C ARG A 285 -2.80 -2.06 13.64
N GLU A 286 -1.76 -1.77 12.87
CA GLU A 286 -0.38 -1.63 13.37
C GLU A 286 -0.05 -0.22 13.90
N PHE A 287 -1.05 0.65 14.13
CA PHE A 287 -0.82 1.98 14.67
C PHE A 287 -0.74 1.98 16.20
N GLU A 288 0.06 2.89 16.75
CA GLU A 288 0.19 3.07 18.21
C GLU A 288 -0.97 3.89 18.77
N GLU A 289 -1.53 3.47 19.93
CA GLU A 289 -2.60 4.22 20.62
C GLU A 289 -2.16 5.64 21.01
N ASP A 290 -0.89 5.82 21.39
CA ASP A 290 -0.28 7.12 21.72
C ASP A 290 0.45 7.79 20.54
N GLY A 291 0.22 7.31 19.31
CA GLY A 291 0.84 7.84 18.09
C GLY A 291 0.23 9.16 17.61
N LEU A 292 0.28 9.41 16.29
CA LEU A 292 -0.37 10.60 15.72
C LEU A 292 -1.89 10.56 15.88
N SER A 293 -2.47 11.69 16.26
CA SER A 293 -3.92 11.89 16.20
C SER A 293 -4.43 11.78 14.75
N TYR A 294 -5.71 11.43 14.57
CA TYR A 294 -6.35 11.42 13.24
C TYR A 294 -6.20 12.76 12.52
N SER A 295 -6.32 13.89 13.24
CA SER A 295 -6.14 15.22 12.65
C SER A 295 -4.71 15.45 12.14
N ALA A 296 -3.69 14.89 12.79
CA ALA A 296 -2.32 14.95 12.32
C ALA A 296 -2.11 14.04 11.09
N ILE A 297 -2.68 12.82 11.09
CA ILE A 297 -2.69 11.95 9.91
C ILE A 297 -3.41 12.63 8.73
N ALA A 298 -4.51 13.34 8.99
CA ALA A 298 -5.23 14.08 7.96
C ALA A 298 -4.40 15.23 7.35
N GLU A 299 -3.43 15.81 8.09
CA GLU A 299 -2.46 16.76 7.51
C GLU A 299 -1.47 16.07 6.58
N LEU A 300 -1.01 14.86 6.92
CA LEU A 300 -0.20 14.04 6.00
C LEU A 300 -1.00 13.70 4.73
N GLN A 301 -2.25 13.24 4.90
CA GLN A 301 -3.14 12.88 3.78
C GLN A 301 -3.50 14.04 2.86
N ARG A 302 -3.36 15.29 3.33
CA ARG A 302 -3.59 16.49 2.53
C ARG A 302 -2.48 16.72 1.49
N VAL A 303 -1.28 16.19 1.73
CA VAL A 303 -0.09 16.52 0.96
C VAL A 303 0.51 15.32 0.26
N PHE A 304 0.49 14.16 0.89
CA PHE A 304 0.93 12.93 0.24
C PHE A 304 -0.22 12.34 -0.56
N ASP A 305 0.02 12.13 -1.86
CA ASP A 305 -0.94 11.51 -2.76
C ASP A 305 -1.05 10.00 -2.51
N SER A 306 0.06 9.35 -2.15
CA SER A 306 0.10 7.89 -1.90
C SER A 306 -0.09 7.58 -0.42
N THR A 307 -0.97 6.61 -0.13
CA THR A 307 -1.12 6.05 1.23
C THR A 307 0.18 5.43 1.76
N ASP A 308 1.05 4.91 0.90
CA ASP A 308 2.36 4.38 1.31
C ASP A 308 3.26 5.51 1.84
N ASP A 309 3.28 6.66 1.17
CA ASP A 309 4.11 7.81 1.57
C ASP A 309 3.61 8.41 2.90
N ILE A 310 2.29 8.45 3.08
CA ILE A 310 1.67 8.84 4.36
C ILE A 310 2.12 7.87 5.48
N ARG A 311 2.12 6.56 5.21
CA ARG A 311 2.54 5.56 6.19
C ARG A 311 4.02 5.73 6.55
N VAL A 312 4.90 5.89 5.57
CA VAL A 312 6.32 6.09 5.87
C VAL A 312 6.55 7.39 6.65
N ALA A 313 5.85 8.46 6.29
CA ALA A 313 5.88 9.71 7.03
C ALA A 313 5.41 9.54 8.49
N TYR A 314 4.30 8.82 8.71
CA TYR A 314 3.80 8.47 10.03
C TYR A 314 4.84 7.66 10.81
N ASP A 315 5.43 6.63 10.21
CA ASP A 315 6.45 5.81 10.85
C ASP A 315 7.65 6.67 11.26
N CYS A 316 8.16 7.54 10.38
CA CYS A 316 9.32 8.37 10.68
C CYS A 316 9.08 9.25 11.90
N ILE A 317 7.87 9.78 12.03
CA ILE A 317 7.48 10.56 13.21
C ILE A 317 7.53 9.69 14.47
N ILE A 318 6.93 8.51 14.45
CA ILE A 318 6.86 7.65 15.63
C ILE A 318 8.23 7.16 16.09
N GLU A 319 9.14 6.81 15.18
CA GLU A 319 10.47 6.32 15.55
C GLU A 319 11.31 7.37 16.30
N THR A 320 11.02 8.65 16.13
CA THR A 320 11.69 9.70 16.94
C THR A 320 11.33 9.63 18.42
N GLY A 321 10.26 8.93 18.80
CA GLY A 321 9.69 8.96 20.15
C GLY A 321 8.98 10.28 20.48
N HIS A 322 8.77 11.14 19.49
CA HIS A 322 8.20 12.48 19.63
C HIS A 322 7.02 12.68 18.67
N PRO A 323 5.84 12.09 18.93
CA PRO A 323 4.68 12.28 18.09
C PRO A 323 4.33 13.76 17.98
N LEU A 324 4.17 14.23 16.74
CA LEU A 324 3.89 15.62 16.44
C LEU A 324 2.41 15.96 16.69
N THR A 325 2.15 17.17 17.17
CA THR A 325 0.81 17.76 17.16
C THR A 325 0.34 18.02 15.73
N VAL A 326 -0.95 18.31 15.55
CA VAL A 326 -1.52 18.66 14.23
C VAL A 326 -0.79 19.85 13.58
N LYS A 327 -0.48 20.88 14.37
CA LYS A 327 0.23 22.08 13.88
C LYS A 327 1.67 21.76 13.48
N GLU A 328 2.39 21.00 14.31
CA GLU A 328 3.77 20.59 14.02
C GLU A 328 3.84 19.67 12.80
N THR A 329 2.87 18.77 12.65
CA THR A 329 2.78 17.88 11.48
C THR A 329 2.59 18.68 10.19
N ARG A 330 1.70 19.69 10.21
CA ARG A 330 1.52 20.59 9.06
C ARG A 330 2.81 21.32 8.68
N VAL A 331 3.51 21.89 9.67
CA VAL A 331 4.78 22.60 9.43
C VAL A 331 5.83 21.65 8.85
N TRP A 332 5.95 20.44 9.40
CA TRP A 332 6.91 19.45 8.91
C TRP A 332 6.64 19.05 7.45
N VAL A 333 5.37 18.82 7.11
CA VAL A 333 4.94 18.53 5.74
C VAL A 333 5.24 19.70 4.79
N GLU A 334 5.00 20.94 5.21
CA GLU A 334 5.33 22.13 4.42
C GLU A 334 6.83 22.26 4.15
N ILE A 335 7.68 21.88 5.12
CA ILE A 335 9.14 21.80 4.92
C ILE A 335 9.48 20.77 3.84
N MET A 336 8.85 19.59 3.85
CA MET A 336 9.12 18.54 2.85
C MET A 336 8.71 18.92 1.43
N MET A 337 7.62 19.68 1.27
CA MET A 337 7.17 20.14 -0.05
C MET A 337 8.08 21.19 -0.69
N ALA A 338 9.10 21.67 0.01
CA ALA A 338 9.82 22.89 -0.35
C ALA A 338 11.02 22.73 -1.32
N ASP A 339 11.29 21.56 -1.92
CA ASP A 339 12.44 21.39 -2.86
C ASP A 339 12.01 21.42 -4.35
N ALA A 340 12.69 22.08 -5.31
CA ALA A 340 14.10 22.51 -5.40
C ALA A 340 14.32 23.90 -6.09
N ASP A 341 13.31 24.77 -6.18
CA ASP A 341 13.46 26.12 -6.81
C ASP A 341 12.69 27.24 -6.09
N VAL A 342 12.12 26.96 -4.92
CA VAL A 342 11.53 28.00 -4.08
C VAL A 342 12.63 28.55 -3.18
N THR A 343 13.14 29.72 -3.56
CA THR A 343 14.21 30.41 -2.86
C THR A 343 13.96 30.41 -1.36
N ARG A 344 15.02 30.11 -0.59
CA ARG A 344 15.08 30.16 0.87
C ARG A 344 14.36 31.38 1.46
N GLU A 345 14.20 32.50 0.75
CA GLU A 345 13.40 33.66 1.16
C GLU A 345 11.88 33.41 1.41
N ILE A 346 11.17 32.52 0.71
CA ILE A 346 9.69 32.38 0.83
C ILE A 346 9.30 31.48 2.00
N VAL A 347 9.96 30.33 2.15
CA VAL A 347 9.86 29.50 3.36
C VAL A 347 10.36 30.30 4.57
N ARG A 348 11.37 31.13 4.36
CA ARG A 348 11.86 32.08 5.36
C ARG A 348 10.86 33.20 5.64
N GLU A 349 9.95 33.64 4.77
CA GLU A 349 8.90 34.62 5.11
C GLU A 349 7.76 34.01 5.97
N GLU A 350 7.34 32.78 5.67
CA GLU A 350 6.36 32.03 6.49
C GLU A 350 6.96 31.63 7.86
N VAL A 351 8.24 31.26 7.88
CA VAL A 351 9.04 31.04 9.10
C VAL A 351 9.59 32.35 9.72
N GLU A 352 9.57 33.49 9.03
CA GLU A 352 9.95 34.81 9.60
C GLU A 352 8.75 35.45 10.31
N THR A 353 7.54 35.06 9.94
CA THR A 353 6.39 35.21 10.86
C THR A 353 6.62 34.42 12.17
N TYR A 354 7.60 33.51 12.19
CA TYR A 354 8.11 32.73 13.32
C TYR A 354 9.51 33.23 13.82
N GLU A 355 10.08 34.33 13.26
CA GLU A 355 11.42 34.83 13.62
C GLU A 355 11.53 35.45 15.03
N GLU A 356 10.40 35.72 15.69
CA GLU A 356 10.38 36.06 17.11
C GLU A 356 10.82 34.87 17.99
N LEU A 357 10.71 33.63 17.51
CA LEU A 357 11.02 32.40 18.28
C LEU A 357 12.47 31.91 18.14
N ARG A 358 13.25 32.43 17.18
CA ARG A 358 14.62 31.97 16.89
C ARG A 358 15.70 32.62 17.76
N ARG A 359 15.41 33.74 18.44
CA ARG A 359 16.44 34.53 19.19
C ARG A 359 16.65 34.11 20.65
N GLY A 360 16.04 33.02 21.11
CA GLY A 360 16.36 32.37 22.39
C GLY A 360 15.78 30.98 22.41
N ASP A 361 16.58 29.97 22.81
CA ASP A 361 16.20 28.56 23.06
C ASP A 361 14.97 28.07 22.27
N PRO A 362 15.13 27.42 21.09
CA PRO A 362 13.99 27.03 20.28
C PRO A 362 13.03 26.19 21.11
N SER A 363 11.74 26.53 21.01
CA SER A 363 10.71 25.78 21.73
C SER A 363 10.84 24.29 21.39
N GLU A 364 10.53 23.44 22.36
CA GLU A 364 10.60 21.98 22.23
C GLU A 364 9.94 21.46 20.93
N SER A 365 8.84 22.11 20.52
CA SER A 365 8.15 21.87 19.25
C SER A 365 9.03 21.96 18.00
N VAL A 366 9.89 22.97 17.91
CA VAL A 366 10.77 23.16 16.74
C VAL A 366 11.83 22.06 16.70
N ARG A 367 12.37 21.68 17.86
CA ARG A 367 13.36 20.60 17.95
C ARG A 367 12.78 19.27 17.47
N ARG A 368 11.58 18.91 17.93
CA ARG A 368 10.87 17.71 17.49
C ARG A 368 10.64 17.67 15.98
N ILE A 369 10.20 18.78 15.37
CA ILE A 369 10.01 18.87 13.91
C ILE A 369 11.32 18.62 13.16
N LEU A 370 12.42 19.24 13.59
CA LEU A 370 13.72 19.09 12.96
C LEU A 370 14.29 17.68 13.15
N GLU A 371 14.04 17.04 14.29
CA GLU A 371 14.42 15.64 14.54
C GLU A 371 13.64 14.68 13.63
N VAL A 372 12.33 14.88 13.48
CA VAL A 372 11.51 14.13 12.51
C VAL A 372 12.00 14.36 11.09
N HIS A 373 12.32 15.61 10.72
CA HIS A 373 12.84 15.93 9.39
C HIS A 373 14.18 15.23 9.15
N ALA A 374 15.13 15.32 10.08
CA ALA A 374 16.40 14.61 9.97
C ALA A 374 16.22 13.09 9.94
N LYS A 375 15.29 12.54 10.71
CA LYS A 375 14.94 11.10 10.68
C LYS A 375 14.42 10.71 9.30
N TYR A 376 13.51 11.50 8.74
CA TYR A 376 12.98 11.31 7.41
C TYR A 376 14.08 11.42 6.33
N GLU A 377 14.87 12.49 6.32
CA GLU A 377 16.02 12.65 5.40
C GLU A 377 17.00 11.49 5.50
N SER A 378 17.32 11.04 6.74
CA SER A 378 18.22 9.89 6.95
C SER A 378 17.65 8.57 6.46
N ALA A 379 16.32 8.42 6.45
CA ALA A 379 15.66 7.25 5.89
C ALA A 379 15.64 7.29 4.35
N TYR A 380 15.69 8.48 3.75
CA TYR A 380 15.51 8.72 2.33
C TYR A 380 16.78 9.12 1.54
N GLU A 381 17.96 9.21 2.18
CA GLU A 381 19.29 9.46 1.57
C GLU A 381 19.27 10.46 0.39
N TRP A 382 19.15 11.76 0.66
CA TRP A 382 19.53 12.78 -0.33
C TRP A 382 21.04 13.04 -0.24
N GLU A 383 21.83 12.41 -1.12
CA GLU A 383 23.18 12.86 -1.50
C GLU A 383 23.22 13.47 -2.90
#